data_AF-A0A951V4X3-F1
#
_entry.id   AF-A0A951V4X3-F1
#
_cell.length_a   1.000
_cell.length_b   1.000
_cell.length_c   1.000
_cell.angle_alpha   90.00
_cell.angle_beta   90.00
_cell.angle_gamma   90.00
#
_symmetry.space_group_name_H-M   'P 1'
#
loop_
_entity.id
_entity.type
_entity.pdbx_description
1 polymer ?
#
loop_
_entity_poly.entity_id
_entity_poly.type
_entity_poly.pdbx_seq_one_letter_code
_entity_poly.pdbx_strand_id
1 'polypeptide(L)'
;MLLKIEGENLDRFVLIGDRVLIKPKSATQRTKGGLYLPPGVEEKRKIQSGYVIKSGPGYPIPAPVESDEPWKETRDNLKYFPLQASEGDLAIFLQDSAFEIEFNNEKYFIVPHSSILMLVRDDDLLANT
;
A
#
# COMPACT_ATOMS: atom_id res chain seq x y z
N MET A 1 -7.67 14.96 -6.11
CA MET A 1 -8.97 14.51 -6.66
C MET A 1 -9.33 13.26 -5.88
N LEU A 2 -10.51 13.23 -5.25
CA LEU A 2 -10.97 12.08 -4.47
C LEU A 2 -11.77 11.15 -5.39
N LEU A 3 -11.30 9.92 -5.57
CA LEU A 3 -12.01 8.94 -6.39
C LEU A 3 -12.95 8.11 -5.48
N LYS A 4 -14.24 8.14 -5.75
CA LYS A 4 -15.23 7.31 -5.06
C LYS A 4 -15.42 6.01 -5.83
N ILE A 5 -15.29 4.89 -5.14
CA ILE A 5 -15.47 3.55 -5.69
C ILE A 5 -16.62 2.90 -4.92
N GLU A 6 -17.61 2.39 -5.66
CA GLU A 6 -18.73 1.63 -5.10
C GLU A 6 -18.51 0.14 -5.33
N GLY A 7 -18.81 -0.69 -4.32
CA GLY A 7 -18.68 -2.14 -4.42
C GLY A 7 -18.90 -2.84 -3.09
N GLU A 8 -19.02 -4.17 -3.13
CA GLU A 8 -19.36 -4.96 -1.94
C GLU A 8 -18.13 -5.33 -1.10
N ASN A 9 -16.97 -5.56 -1.72
CA ASN A 9 -15.79 -6.10 -1.02
C ASN A 9 -14.45 -5.64 -1.64
N LEU A 10 -13.46 -5.38 -0.77
CA LEU A 10 -12.07 -5.05 -1.10
C LEU A 10 -11.29 -6.24 -1.70
N ASP A 11 -11.75 -7.48 -1.54
CA ASP A 11 -11.06 -8.66 -2.09
C ASP A 11 -10.92 -8.63 -3.62
N ARG A 12 -11.79 -7.89 -4.30
CA ARG A 12 -11.74 -7.70 -5.75
C ARG A 12 -10.72 -6.64 -6.20
N PHE A 13 -10.08 -5.95 -5.26
CA PHE A 13 -9.13 -4.90 -5.58
C PHE A 13 -7.79 -5.54 -5.93
N VAL A 14 -7.38 -5.40 -7.19
CA VAL A 14 -6.08 -5.88 -7.67
C VAL A 14 -5.15 -4.68 -7.79
N LEU A 15 -4.08 -4.68 -7.02
CA LEU A 15 -3.05 -3.65 -7.10
C LEU A 15 -2.05 -3.97 -8.21
N ILE A 16 -1.71 -2.96 -9.01
CA ILE A 16 -0.86 -3.10 -10.18
C ILE A 16 0.54 -2.58 -9.87
N GLY A 17 1.55 -3.40 -10.19
CA GLY A 17 2.96 -3.09 -10.03
C GLY A 17 3.37 -3.00 -8.56
N ASP A 18 4.08 -1.93 -8.22
CA ASP A 18 4.64 -1.68 -6.90
C ASP A 18 3.73 -0.85 -5.97
N ARG A 19 2.42 -0.83 -6.26
CA ARG A 19 1.46 -0.07 -5.46
C ARG A 19 1.03 -0.86 -4.23
N VAL A 20 0.73 -0.13 -3.16
CA VAL A 20 0.25 -0.65 -1.88
C VAL A 20 -1.00 0.12 -1.47
N LEU A 21 -2.04 -0.61 -1.03
CA LEU A 21 -3.30 -0.03 -0.54
C LEU A 21 -3.19 0.09 0.97
N ILE A 22 -3.33 1.29 1.50
CA ILE A 22 -3.15 1.58 2.91
C ILE A 22 -4.43 2.21 3.47
N LYS A 23 -4.94 1.68 4.58
CA LYS A 23 -5.99 2.32 5.38
C LYS A 23 -5.31 3.25 6.40
N PRO A 24 -5.50 4.58 6.30
CA PRO A 24 -4.84 5.52 7.20
C PRO A 24 -5.31 5.29 8.64
N LYS A 25 -4.38 5.33 9.58
CA LYS A 25 -4.69 5.43 11.00
C LYS A 25 -5.17 6.86 11.25
N SER A 26 -6.29 7.04 11.94
CA SER A 26 -6.84 8.39 12.20
C SER A 26 -5.76 9.35 12.69
N ALA A 27 -5.56 10.44 11.96
CA ALA A 27 -4.65 11.49 12.37
C ALA A 27 -5.20 12.14 13.64
N THR A 28 -4.53 11.94 14.77
CA THR A 28 -4.91 12.58 16.03
C THR A 28 -4.70 14.10 15.90
N GLN A 29 -5.75 14.85 15.56
CA GLN A 29 -5.70 16.32 15.48
C GLN A 29 -5.49 16.97 16.86
N ARG A 30 -5.76 16.23 17.94
CA ARG A 30 -5.43 16.60 19.31
C ARG A 30 -4.10 16.01 19.71
N THR A 31 -3.15 16.85 20.11
CA THR A 31 -1.98 16.34 20.85
C THR A 31 -2.45 15.71 22.16
N LYS A 32 -1.63 14.85 22.80
CA LYS A 32 -1.97 14.21 24.09
C LYS A 32 -2.41 15.21 25.18
N GLY A 33 -2.08 16.50 25.04
CA GLY A 33 -2.50 17.58 25.93
C GLY A 33 -3.73 18.39 25.49
N GLY A 34 -4.49 17.97 24.48
CA GLY A 34 -5.73 18.63 24.07
C GLY A 34 -5.58 19.90 23.22
N LEU A 35 -4.35 20.27 22.85
CA LEU A 35 -4.08 21.42 21.99
C LEU A 35 -4.41 21.10 20.53
N TYR A 36 -5.07 22.06 19.87
CA TYR A 36 -5.32 22.03 18.43
C TYR A 36 -4.09 22.52 17.67
N LEU A 37 -3.71 21.82 16.60
CA LEU A 37 -2.60 22.23 15.75
C LEU A 37 -3.01 23.44 14.89
N PRO A 38 -2.25 24.55 14.89
CA PRO A 38 -2.54 25.70 14.05
C PRO A 38 -2.34 25.37 12.56
N PRO A 39 -3.05 26.08 11.66
CA PRO A 39 -2.84 25.97 10.21
C PRO A 39 -1.45 26.52 9.87
N GLY A 40 -0.51 25.66 9.50
CA GLY A 40 0.91 25.99 9.29
C GLY A 40 1.87 24.83 9.59
N VAL A 41 1.39 23.79 10.28
CA VAL A 41 2.15 22.54 10.52
C VAL A 41 2.03 21.60 9.32
N GLU A 42 2.43 22.06 8.13
CA GLU A 42 2.34 21.26 6.89
C GLU A 42 3.41 20.16 6.83
N GLU A 43 4.59 20.36 7.42
CA GLU A 43 5.66 19.37 7.39
C GLU A 43 5.27 18.04 8.07
N LYS A 44 4.44 18.09 9.13
CA LYS A 44 3.92 16.87 9.77
C LYS A 44 2.73 16.24 9.03
N ARG A 45 2.14 16.94 8.05
CA ARG A 45 1.05 16.39 7.21
C ARG A 45 1.59 15.58 6.04
N LYS A 46 2.83 15.84 5.62
CA LYS A 46 3.48 15.06 4.56
C LYS A 46 3.65 13.59 4.92
N ILE A 47 3.82 13.27 6.20
CA ILE A 47 4.04 11.90 6.67
C ILE A 47 2.77 11.41 7.36
N GLN A 48 2.23 10.29 6.89
CA GLN A 48 1.10 9.61 7.50
C GLN A 48 1.46 8.19 7.92
N SER A 49 0.59 7.59 8.73
CA SER A 49 0.70 6.19 9.13
C SER A 49 -0.62 5.48 8.86
N GLY A 50 -0.57 4.19 8.52
CA GLY A 50 -1.75 3.38 8.24
C GLY A 50 -1.41 1.91 8.08
N TYR A 51 -2.42 1.06 8.05
CA TYR A 51 -2.24 -0.37 7.88
C TYR A 51 -2.32 -0.77 6.41
N VAL A 52 -1.41 -1.63 5.97
CA VAL A 52 -1.41 -2.21 4.63
C VAL A 52 -2.57 -3.19 4.51
N ILE A 53 -3.45 -2.94 3.55
CA ILE A 53 -4.63 -3.76 3.26
C ILE A 53 -4.35 -4.72 2.12
N LYS A 54 -3.63 -4.26 1.07
CA LYS A 54 -3.21 -5.06 -0.08
C LYS A 54 -1.88 -4.57 -0.63
N SER A 55 -1.06 -5.50 -1.11
CA SER A 55 0.18 -5.20 -1.84
C SER A 55 0.06 -5.66 -3.29
N GLY A 56 0.60 -4.87 -4.22
CA GLY A 56 0.75 -5.28 -5.62
C GLY A 56 1.80 -6.39 -5.79
N PRO A 57 1.88 -6.98 -7.00
CA PRO A 57 2.80 -8.07 -7.30
C PRO A 57 4.28 -7.65 -7.25
N GLY A 58 4.57 -6.35 -7.26
CA GLY A 58 5.91 -5.78 -7.23
C GLY A 58 6.45 -5.52 -8.63
N TYR A 59 7.76 -5.74 -8.81
CA TYR A 59 8.48 -5.32 -10.01
C TYR A 59 8.56 -6.46 -11.02
N PRO A 60 8.18 -6.25 -12.30
CA PRO A 60 8.32 -7.28 -13.31
C PRO A 60 9.79 -7.59 -13.56
N ILE A 61 10.14 -8.86 -13.52
CA ILE A 61 11.46 -9.37 -13.90
C ILE A 61 11.35 -9.81 -15.36
N PRO A 62 12.20 -9.30 -16.26
CA PRO A 62 12.30 -9.84 -17.61
C PRO A 62 12.63 -11.33 -17.51
N ALA A 63 11.72 -12.20 -17.95
CA ALA A 63 12.06 -13.60 -18.11
C ALA A 63 13.10 -13.68 -19.24
N PRO A 64 14.21 -14.44 -19.06
CA PRO A 64 15.01 -14.84 -20.20
C PRO A 64 14.08 -15.50 -21.20
N VAL A 65 14.17 -15.10 -22.47
CA VAL A 65 13.54 -15.85 -23.56
C VAL A 65 14.19 -17.22 -23.55
N GLU A 66 13.56 -18.20 -22.89
CA GLU A 66 13.90 -19.62 -23.03
C GLU A 66 13.56 -20.02 -24.46
N SER A 67 14.49 -19.72 -25.36
CA SER A 67 14.51 -20.25 -26.72
C SER A 67 15.16 -21.61 -26.63
N ASP A 68 14.42 -22.68 -26.95
CA ASP A 68 14.94 -23.83 -27.72
C ASP A 68 13.94 -24.99 -27.93
N GLU A 69 12.69 -24.92 -27.47
CA GLU A 69 11.71 -26.00 -27.70
C GLU A 69 10.45 -25.52 -28.44
N PRO A 70 10.30 -25.79 -29.76
CA PRO A 70 9.16 -25.33 -30.57
C PRO A 70 7.80 -25.94 -30.19
N TRP A 71 7.76 -26.85 -29.21
CA TRP A 71 6.53 -27.43 -28.65
C TRP A 71 6.15 -26.89 -27.27
N LYS A 72 6.99 -26.07 -26.62
CA LYS A 72 6.60 -25.39 -25.38
C LYS A 72 5.71 -24.22 -25.74
N GLU A 73 4.45 -24.25 -25.30
CA GLU A 73 3.61 -23.06 -25.29
C GLU A 73 4.37 -21.95 -24.57
N THR A 74 4.72 -20.87 -25.28
CA THR A 74 5.29 -19.66 -24.72
C THR A 74 4.23 -18.98 -23.87
N ARG A 75 3.95 -19.54 -22.70
CA ARG A 75 3.25 -18.80 -21.66
C ARG A 75 4.24 -17.73 -21.26
N ASP A 76 3.92 -16.49 -21.61
CA ASP A 76 4.57 -15.28 -21.13
C ASP A 76 4.49 -15.29 -19.59
N ASN A 77 5.37 -16.05 -18.96
CA ASN A 77 5.44 -16.19 -17.52
C ASN A 77 6.18 -14.96 -17.00
N LEU A 78 5.48 -13.82 -17.00
CA LEU A 78 5.91 -12.60 -16.32
C LEU A 78 6.16 -12.95 -14.85
N LYS A 79 7.43 -13.06 -14.48
CA LYS A 79 7.85 -13.24 -13.09
C LYS A 79 7.89 -11.87 -12.43
N TYR A 80 7.48 -11.78 -11.18
CA TYR A 80 7.55 -10.54 -10.40
C TYR A 80 8.47 -10.72 -9.20
N PHE A 81 9.24 -9.69 -8.90
CA PHE A 81 9.92 -9.54 -7.62
C PHE A 81 8.94 -8.93 -6.62
N PRO A 82 8.56 -9.65 -5.56
CA PRO A 82 7.50 -9.21 -4.64
C PRO A 82 7.92 -7.95 -3.86
N LEU A 83 6.93 -7.22 -3.38
CA LEU A 83 7.14 -6.08 -2.49
C LEU A 83 7.56 -6.54 -1.10
N GLN A 84 8.26 -5.67 -0.38
CA GLN A 84 8.58 -5.90 1.03
C GLN A 84 7.34 -5.74 1.91
N ALA A 85 6.41 -4.85 1.54
CA ALA A 85 5.16 -4.63 2.26
C ALA A 85 4.24 -5.85 2.19
N SER A 86 3.74 -6.29 3.34
CA SER A 86 2.77 -7.39 3.48
C SER A 86 1.45 -6.89 4.04
N GLU A 87 0.35 -7.61 3.75
CA GLU A 87 -0.95 -7.32 4.36
C GLU A 87 -0.84 -7.39 5.90
N GLY A 88 -1.37 -6.37 6.59
CA GLY A 88 -1.27 -6.23 8.04
C GLY A 88 -0.12 -5.34 8.54
N ASP A 89 0.90 -5.06 7.72
CA ASP A 89 2.01 -4.17 8.12
C ASP A 89 1.48 -2.78 8.49
N LEU A 90 2.03 -2.17 9.55
CA LEU A 90 1.85 -0.73 9.80
C LEU A 90 2.88 0.04 8.98
N ALA A 91 2.42 0.79 7.99
CA ALA A 91 3.25 1.60 7.12
C ALA A 91 3.30 3.07 7.57
N ILE A 92 4.50 3.66 7.52
CA ILE A 92 4.72 5.11 7.57
C ILE A 92 5.08 5.54 6.15
N PHE A 93 4.35 6.51 5.59
CA PHE A 93 4.46 6.86 4.17
C PHE A 93 4.23 8.36 3.92
N LEU A 94 4.67 8.81 2.74
CA LEU A 94 4.48 10.18 2.28
C LEU A 94 3.10 10.34 1.63
N GLN A 95 2.27 11.25 2.14
CA GLN A 95 0.95 11.58 1.60
C GLN A 95 1.05 12.25 0.22
N ASP A 96 2.09 13.05 -0.02
CA ASP A 96 2.23 13.85 -1.25
C ASP A 96 2.26 13.00 -2.54
N SER A 97 2.67 11.72 -2.42
CA SER A 97 2.73 10.77 -3.53
C SER A 97 1.57 9.77 -3.54
N ALA A 98 0.65 9.87 -2.58
CA ALA A 98 -0.45 8.95 -2.39
C ALA A 98 -1.71 9.43 -3.14
N PHE A 99 -2.42 8.49 -3.76
CA PHE A 99 -3.74 8.74 -4.33
C PHE A 99 -4.82 8.38 -3.31
N GLU A 100 -5.69 9.35 -2.98
CA GLU A 100 -6.81 9.12 -2.07
C GLU A 100 -8.01 8.52 -2.82
N ILE A 101 -8.52 7.40 -2.29
CA ILE A 101 -9.76 6.77 -2.75
C ILE A 101 -10.73 6.65 -1.56
N GLU A 102 -12.02 6.69 -1.85
CA GLU A 102 -13.09 6.44 -0.89
C GLU A 102 -13.85 5.19 -1.31
N PHE A 103 -13.96 4.22 -0.39
CA PHE A 103 -14.71 2.98 -0.57
C PHE A 103 -15.59 2.75 0.66
N ASN A 104 -16.90 2.57 0.47
CA ASN A 104 -17.86 2.39 1.57
C ASN A 104 -17.75 3.47 2.67
N ASN A 105 -17.63 4.74 2.27
CA ASN A 105 -17.44 5.90 3.16
C ASN A 105 -16.16 5.86 4.00
N GLU A 106 -15.25 4.94 3.73
CA GLU A 106 -13.93 4.86 4.34
C GLU A 106 -12.85 5.33 3.36
N LYS A 107 -11.86 6.04 3.89
CA LYS A 107 -10.73 6.55 3.11
C LYS A 107 -9.63 5.51 3.04
N TYR A 108 -9.04 5.38 1.85
CA TYR A 108 -7.85 4.58 1.60
C TYR A 108 -6.85 5.38 0.75
N PHE A 109 -5.59 4.98 0.82
CA PHE A 109 -4.52 5.56 0.04
C PHE A 109 -3.85 4.49 -0.81
N ILE A 110 -3.73 4.75 -2.11
CA ILE A 110 -2.87 3.97 -3.00
C ILE A 110 -1.50 4.66 -3.00
N VAL A 111 -0.50 3.97 -2.49
CA VAL A 111 0.84 4.50 -2.26
C VAL A 111 1.84 3.68 -3.05
N PRO A 112 2.74 4.30 -3.84
CA PRO A 112 3.84 3.57 -4.45
C PRO A 112 4.81 3.09 -3.36
N HIS A 113 5.40 1.90 -3.53
CA HIS A 113 6.30 1.32 -2.55
C HIS A 113 7.49 2.25 -2.20
N SER A 114 7.99 3.02 -3.17
CA SER A 114 9.06 4.00 -2.99
C SER A 114 8.72 5.17 -2.06
N SER A 115 7.43 5.43 -1.80
CA SER A 115 6.95 6.47 -0.88
C SER A 115 6.63 5.95 0.52
N ILE A 116 6.78 4.64 0.74
CA ILE A 116 6.74 4.04 2.08
C ILE A 116 8.13 4.17 2.69
N LEU A 117 8.20 4.84 3.84
CA LEU A 117 9.43 5.12 4.56
C LEU A 117 9.80 3.99 5.52
N MET A 118 8.79 3.35 6.10
CA MET A 118 8.99 2.32 7.12
C MET A 118 7.77 1.39 7.17
N LEU A 119 8.02 0.12 7.49
CA LEU A 119 7.02 -0.89 7.82
C LEU A 119 7.31 -1.41 9.23
N VAL A 120 6.27 -1.58 10.05
CA VAL A 120 6.33 -2.21 11.36
C VAL A 120 5.50 -3.48 11.31
N ARG A 121 6.11 -4.60 11.71
CA ARG A 121 5.49 -5.91 11.82
C ARG A 121 5.50 -6.33 13.27
N ASP A 122 4.33 -6.66 13.79
CA ASP A 122 4.22 -7.31 15.08
C ASP A 122 4.26 -8.84 14.85
N ASP A 123 5.47 -9.40 14.84
CA ASP A 123 5.69 -10.85 14.70
C ASP A 123 5.17 -11.63 15.93
N ASP A 124 4.98 -10.96 17.07
CA ASP A 124 4.53 -11.56 18.34
C ASP A 124 3.07 -12.08 18.32
N LEU A 125 2.26 -11.66 17.32
CA LEU A 125 0.91 -12.20 17.11
C LEU A 125 0.90 -13.50 16.29
N LEU A 126 1.99 -13.80 15.57
CA LEU A 126 2.11 -15.00 14.73
C LEU A 126 2.88 -16.15 15.42
N ALA A 127 3.60 -15.87 16.51
CA ALA A 127 4.38 -16.87 17.25
C ALA A 127 3.55 -17.71 18.26
N ASN A 128 2.25 -17.42 18.43
CA ASN A 128 1.40 -18.06 19.45
C ASN A 128 0.18 -18.81 18.86
N THR A 129 0.26 -19.37 17.66
CA THR A 129 -0.76 -20.26 17.10
C THR A 129 -0.13 -21.52 16.52
#